data_AF-A0A938MJL0-F1
#
_entry.id   AF-A0A938MJL0-F1
#
_cell.length_a   1.000
_cell.length_b   1.000
_cell.length_c   1.000
_cell.angle_alpha   90.00
_cell.angle_beta   90.00
_cell.angle_gamma   90.00
#
_symmetry.space_group_name_H-M   'P 1'
#
loop_
_entity.id
_entity.type
_entity.pdbx_description
1 polymer ?
#
loop_
_entity_poly.entity_id
_entity_poly.type
_entity_poly.pdbx_seq_one_letter_code
_entity_poly.pdbx_strand_id
1 'polypeptide(L)'
;MAELVSVDKGVQDILEASVGETAFQRKPSQAAKCKFGQQGLCCRLCANGPCRITEKGPRGVCGADADTMVARGFLRTVAAGAACYLHVVENTATALKDAAGGKPGRAIRDEAKLRRASAGLGVSVGSRPASVLADELATKVLGDLYKPRQQPMDLVSKLAPPSVLDLWKSLNLIPGGAKAEVFDALVKTSTNLNSDPVDMLMHCLRLGICTGYYGLVLTNTLNDILLGSPEIAAVPAGLGTIAGDTLNVAVTGHQHAMLDRAFQFLMENGLEQEALKAGAAGVRVIGLTCVGQDMQSRTDRVKGYFSGHAGDNFTSEAAVASGAVDLILSDFNCTLPGLAPLA
;
A
#
# COMPACT_ATOMS: atom_id res chain seq x y z
N MET A 1 31.91 -18.67 8.74
CA MET A 1 30.48 -18.38 9.00
C MET A 1 30.06 -17.37 7.96
N ALA A 2 28.92 -17.57 7.30
CA ALA A 2 28.37 -16.56 6.41
C ALA A 2 28.12 -15.27 7.21
N GLU A 3 28.20 -14.12 6.54
CA GLU A 3 27.84 -12.85 7.16
C GLU A 3 26.36 -12.89 7.58
N LEU A 4 26.06 -12.51 8.83
CA LEU A 4 24.69 -12.45 9.31
C LEU A 4 24.00 -11.27 8.61
N VAL A 5 23.10 -11.57 7.68
CA VAL A 5 22.37 -10.57 6.88
C VAL A 5 20.91 -10.40 7.33
N SER A 6 20.39 -11.36 8.09
CA SER A 6 19.07 -11.32 8.73
C SER A 6 19.13 -11.78 10.18
N VAL A 7 18.33 -11.14 11.06
CA VAL A 7 18.12 -11.63 12.44
C VAL A 7 17.04 -12.71 12.51
N ASP A 8 16.22 -12.85 11.47
CA ASP A 8 15.31 -13.98 11.31
C ASP A 8 16.12 -15.19 10.86
N LYS A 9 16.22 -16.18 11.74
CA LYS A 9 17.00 -17.40 11.50
C LYS A 9 16.47 -18.20 10.31
N GLY A 10 15.15 -18.28 10.12
CA GLY A 10 14.59 -19.00 8.98
C GLY A 10 15.00 -18.34 7.66
N VAL A 11 14.95 -17.01 7.60
CA VAL A 11 15.43 -16.27 6.43
C VAL A 11 16.93 -16.48 6.23
N GLN A 12 17.74 -16.38 7.29
CA GLN A 12 19.19 -16.59 7.21
C GLN A 12 19.52 -18.00 6.69
N ASP A 13 18.87 -19.03 7.23
CA ASP A 13 19.08 -20.43 6.82
C ASP A 13 18.74 -20.63 5.32
N ILE A 14 17.64 -20.05 4.84
CA ILE A 14 17.29 -20.08 3.41
C ILE A 14 18.31 -19.33 2.56
N LEU A 15 18.77 -18.15 2.99
CA LEU A 15 19.75 -17.37 2.22
C LEU A 15 21.11 -18.07 2.12
N GLU A 16 21.48 -18.90 3.11
CA GLU A 16 22.69 -19.72 3.09
C GLU A 16 22.53 -20.98 2.22
N ALA A 17 21.33 -21.56 2.19
CA ALA A 17 21.04 -22.78 1.42
C ALA A 17 20.62 -22.50 -0.04
N SER A 18 20.12 -21.31 -0.34
CA SER A 18 19.51 -21.00 -1.64
C SER A 18 20.53 -20.83 -2.77
N VAL A 19 20.10 -21.22 -3.97
CA VAL A 19 20.84 -21.07 -5.24
C VAL A 19 20.42 -19.81 -6.04
N GLY A 20 19.52 -18.98 -5.50
CA GLY A 20 18.96 -17.81 -6.18
C GLY A 20 19.50 -16.45 -5.71
N GLU A 21 19.39 -15.43 -6.56
CA GLU A 21 19.79 -14.06 -6.22
C GLU A 21 18.62 -13.27 -5.59
N THR A 22 18.60 -13.15 -4.26
CA THR A 22 17.62 -12.31 -3.54
C THR A 22 18.11 -10.88 -3.34
N ALA A 23 17.27 -9.99 -2.80
CA ALA A 23 17.65 -8.63 -2.42
C ALA A 23 18.87 -8.59 -1.50
N PHE A 24 19.07 -9.61 -0.66
CA PHE A 24 20.22 -9.70 0.23
C PHE A 24 21.53 -9.92 -0.53
N GLN A 25 21.52 -10.72 -1.60
CA GLN A 25 22.68 -10.89 -2.50
C GLN A 25 22.88 -9.69 -3.43
N ARG A 26 21.80 -9.01 -3.84
CA ARG A 26 21.91 -7.80 -4.68
C ARG A 26 22.45 -6.58 -3.92
N LYS A 27 22.11 -6.43 -2.64
CA LYS A 27 22.44 -5.25 -1.84
C LYS A 27 23.95 -4.94 -1.79
N PRO A 28 24.87 -5.91 -1.55
CA PRO A 28 26.32 -5.67 -1.57
C PRO A 28 26.84 -5.07 -2.88
N SER A 29 26.34 -5.51 -4.05
CA SER A 29 26.73 -4.95 -5.34
C SER A 29 26.40 -3.46 -5.49
N GLN A 30 25.45 -2.97 -4.66
CA GLN A 30 25.01 -1.59 -4.60
C GLN A 30 25.56 -0.85 -3.37
N ALA A 31 26.60 -1.35 -2.69
CA ALA A 31 27.14 -0.73 -1.48
C ALA A 31 27.68 0.69 -1.74
N ALA A 32 28.36 0.90 -2.88
CA ALA A 32 28.81 2.20 -3.32
C ALA A 32 27.62 3.02 -3.86
N LYS A 33 26.94 3.76 -2.99
CA LYS A 33 25.81 4.60 -3.36
C LYS A 33 26.28 5.89 -4.03
N CYS A 34 25.55 6.34 -5.06
CA CYS A 34 25.78 7.64 -5.69
C CYS A 34 25.52 8.77 -4.68
N LYS A 35 26.56 9.50 -4.27
CA LYS A 35 26.47 10.60 -3.30
C LYS A 35 25.46 11.68 -3.70
N PHE A 36 25.42 12.08 -4.97
CA PHE A 36 24.44 13.07 -5.47
C PHE A 36 22.99 12.56 -5.35
N GLY A 37 22.76 11.28 -5.61
CA GLY A 37 21.44 10.68 -5.45
C GLY A 37 21.01 10.63 -3.98
N GLN A 38 21.91 10.20 -3.09
CA GLN A 38 21.66 10.15 -1.65
C GLN A 38 21.38 11.54 -1.05
N GLN A 39 22.08 12.57 -1.51
CA GLN A 39 21.91 13.94 -1.05
C GLN A 39 20.76 14.68 -1.74
N GLY A 40 20.11 14.09 -2.76
CA GLY A 40 19.08 14.75 -3.56
C GLY A 40 19.58 15.83 -4.52
N LEU A 41 20.90 15.91 -4.74
CA LEU A 41 21.58 16.92 -5.56
C LEU A 41 21.75 16.50 -7.03
N CYS A 42 20.86 15.66 -7.55
CA CYS A 42 20.82 15.26 -8.95
C CYS A 42 19.41 15.40 -9.53
N CYS A 43 19.25 16.24 -10.55
CA CYS A 43 17.97 16.48 -11.24
C CYS A 43 17.98 15.90 -12.66
N ARG A 44 16.91 15.19 -13.05
CA ARG A 44 16.75 14.51 -14.35
C ARG A 44 15.42 14.84 -15.05
N LEU A 45 14.85 16.01 -14.77
CA LEU A 45 13.46 16.34 -15.14
C LEU A 45 13.31 16.89 -16.56
N CYS A 46 14.41 17.20 -17.24
CA CYS A 46 14.40 17.70 -18.61
C CYS A 46 15.63 17.24 -19.40
N ALA A 47 15.59 17.42 -20.72
CA ALA A 47 16.64 17.03 -21.64
C ALA A 47 17.95 17.83 -21.50
N ASN A 48 17.92 18.99 -20.82
CA ASN A 48 19.14 19.78 -20.55
C ASN A 48 19.95 19.22 -19.37
N GLY A 49 19.39 18.28 -18.60
CA GLY A 49 20.12 17.54 -17.57
C GLY A 49 20.78 16.26 -18.10
N PRO A 50 21.18 15.32 -17.21
CA PRO A 50 21.14 15.42 -15.75
C PRO A 50 22.01 16.55 -15.19
N CYS A 51 21.44 17.38 -14.30
CA CYS A 51 22.21 18.38 -13.55
C CYS A 51 22.68 17.79 -12.21
N ARG A 52 23.88 18.18 -11.76
CA ARG A 52 24.42 17.88 -10.43
C ARG A 52 24.88 19.17 -9.76
N ILE A 53 24.53 19.36 -8.50
CA ILE A 53 24.98 20.53 -7.73
C ILE A 53 26.31 20.21 -7.05
N THR A 54 27.28 21.10 -7.24
CA THR A 54 28.62 21.05 -6.62
C THR A 54 29.04 22.45 -6.19
N GLU A 55 30.12 22.58 -5.42
CA GLU A 55 30.68 23.90 -5.06
C GLU A 55 31.05 24.75 -6.29
N LYS A 56 31.59 24.13 -7.34
CA LYS A 56 31.97 24.81 -8.60
C LYS A 56 30.79 25.03 -9.56
N GLY A 57 29.72 24.25 -9.40
CA GLY A 57 28.49 24.32 -10.18
C GLY A 57 27.29 24.36 -9.25
N PRO A 58 27.02 25.52 -8.60
CA PRO A 58 26.02 25.62 -7.53
C PRO A 58 24.57 25.62 -8.05
N ARG A 59 24.35 25.54 -9.37
CA ARG A 59 23.04 25.59 -10.01
C ARG A 59 22.97 24.61 -11.18
N GLY A 60 21.77 24.09 -11.45
CA GLY A 60 21.47 23.40 -12.70
C GLY A 60 21.39 24.37 -13.88
N VAL A 61 21.25 23.82 -15.10
CA VAL A 61 21.18 24.63 -16.34
C VAL A 61 20.06 25.67 -16.30
N CYS A 62 18.91 25.35 -15.68
CA CYS A 62 17.81 26.30 -15.53
C CYS A 62 17.95 27.28 -14.36
N GLY A 63 19.07 27.23 -13.62
CA GLY A 63 19.31 28.10 -12.46
C GLY A 63 18.85 27.54 -11.11
N ALA A 64 18.16 26.41 -11.06
CA ALA A 64 17.76 25.77 -9.80
C ALA A 64 18.98 25.40 -8.94
N ASP A 65 18.98 25.81 -7.68
CA ASP A 65 20.03 25.52 -6.70
C ASP A 65 19.76 24.21 -5.94
N ALA A 66 20.56 23.96 -4.89
CA ALA A 66 20.45 22.78 -4.05
C ALA A 66 19.06 22.67 -3.38
N ASP A 67 18.55 23.77 -2.80
CA ASP A 67 17.32 23.76 -2.02
C ASP A 67 16.11 23.48 -2.92
N THR A 68 16.02 24.17 -4.07
CA THR A 68 15.00 23.87 -5.07
C THR A 68 15.09 22.41 -5.51
N MET A 69 16.31 21.90 -5.79
CA MET A 69 16.49 20.56 -6.33
C MET A 69 16.05 19.48 -5.34
N VAL A 70 16.45 19.61 -4.06
CA VAL A 70 16.11 18.65 -3.00
C VAL A 70 14.61 18.68 -2.71
N ALA A 71 14.02 19.86 -2.50
CA ALA A 71 12.59 20.00 -2.21
C ALA A 71 11.72 19.47 -3.36
N ARG A 72 12.12 19.76 -4.61
CA ARG A 72 11.42 19.26 -5.80
C ARG A 72 11.48 17.75 -5.94
N GLY A 73 12.66 17.16 -5.73
CA GLY A 73 12.85 15.72 -5.73
C GLY A 73 12.01 15.04 -4.65
N PHE A 74 12.05 15.60 -3.43
CA PHE A 74 11.30 15.08 -2.29
C PHE A 74 9.78 15.13 -2.52
N LEU A 75 9.23 16.26 -3.00
CA LEU A 75 7.81 16.37 -3.32
C LEU A 75 7.37 15.37 -4.39
N ARG A 76 8.21 15.09 -5.41
CA ARG A 76 7.91 14.02 -6.39
C ARG A 76 7.82 12.64 -5.74
N THR A 77 8.75 12.32 -4.85
CA THR A 77 8.73 11.05 -4.11
C THR A 77 7.49 10.94 -3.22
N VAL A 78 7.16 12.01 -2.48
CA VAL A 78 5.95 12.06 -1.64
C VAL A 78 4.69 11.90 -2.47
N ALA A 79 4.59 12.59 -3.62
CA ALA A 79 3.44 12.49 -4.52
C ALA A 79 3.27 11.08 -5.10
N ALA A 80 4.36 10.42 -5.50
CA ALA A 80 4.33 9.04 -5.96
C ALA A 80 3.85 8.08 -4.87
N GLY A 81 4.36 8.22 -3.64
CA GLY A 81 3.91 7.42 -2.49
C GLY A 81 2.43 7.65 -2.17
N ALA A 82 2.00 8.91 -2.08
CA ALA A 82 0.60 9.27 -1.85
C ALA A 82 -0.32 8.67 -2.92
N ALA A 83 0.08 8.70 -4.19
CA ALA A 83 -0.69 8.11 -5.29
C ALA A 83 -0.99 6.61 -5.06
N CYS A 84 -0.02 5.84 -4.58
CA CYS A 84 -0.20 4.42 -4.29
C CYS A 84 -1.29 4.21 -3.22
N TYR A 85 -1.23 4.92 -2.10
CA TYR A 85 -2.23 4.79 -1.04
C TYR A 85 -3.63 5.27 -1.48
N LEU A 86 -3.69 6.37 -2.23
CA LEU A 86 -4.96 6.88 -2.76
C LEU A 86 -5.58 5.95 -3.80
N HIS A 87 -4.76 5.20 -4.55
CA HIS A 87 -5.25 4.16 -5.45
C HIS A 87 -5.88 2.99 -4.67
N VAL A 88 -5.29 2.59 -3.54
CA VAL A 88 -5.84 1.53 -2.68
C VAL A 88 -7.21 1.92 -2.11
N VAL A 89 -7.36 3.13 -1.56
CA VAL A 89 -8.66 3.56 -0.99
C VAL A 89 -9.74 3.69 -2.06
N GLU A 90 -9.39 4.14 -3.26
CA GLU A 90 -10.31 4.22 -4.40
C GLU A 90 -10.87 2.85 -4.78
N ASN A 91 -9.97 1.88 -4.94
CA ASN A 91 -10.34 0.51 -5.26
C ASN A 91 -11.18 -0.13 -4.13
N THR A 92 -10.86 0.20 -2.88
CA THR A 92 -11.61 -0.28 -1.71
C THR A 92 -13.01 0.34 -1.64
N ALA A 93 -13.16 1.64 -1.92
CA ALA A 93 -14.46 2.30 -2.02
C ALA A 93 -15.29 1.73 -3.18
N THR A 94 -14.65 1.42 -4.31
CA THR A 94 -15.29 0.77 -5.46
C THR A 94 -15.77 -0.64 -5.09
N ALA A 95 -14.97 -1.41 -4.35
CA ALA A 95 -15.38 -2.71 -3.83
C ALA A 95 -16.56 -2.61 -2.84
N LEU A 96 -16.66 -1.52 -2.07
CA LEU A 96 -17.82 -1.26 -1.22
C LEU A 96 -19.08 -0.94 -2.03
N LYS A 97 -18.96 -0.21 -3.14
CA LYS A 97 -20.08 -0.04 -4.09
C LYS A 97 -20.53 -1.36 -4.71
N ASP A 98 -19.59 -2.20 -5.11
CA ASP A 98 -19.89 -3.54 -5.62
C ASP A 98 -20.67 -4.38 -4.60
N ALA A 99 -20.24 -4.35 -3.32
CA ALA A 99 -20.93 -5.03 -2.23
C ALA A 99 -22.34 -4.46 -1.98
N ALA A 100 -22.50 -3.13 -2.05
CA ALA A 100 -23.79 -2.47 -1.94
C ALA A 100 -24.76 -2.89 -3.06
N GLY A 101 -24.24 -3.09 -4.27
CA GLY A 101 -25.00 -3.57 -5.44
C GLY A 101 -25.27 -5.07 -5.46
N GLY A 102 -24.83 -5.83 -4.44
CA GLY A 102 -25.05 -7.28 -4.36
C GLY A 102 -24.21 -8.10 -5.35
N LYS A 103 -23.06 -7.59 -5.80
CA LYS A 103 -22.17 -8.32 -6.71
C LYS A 103 -21.71 -9.64 -6.07
N PRO A 104 -21.75 -10.78 -6.79
CA PRO A 104 -21.32 -12.07 -6.24
C PRO A 104 -19.90 -12.04 -5.67
N GLY A 105 -19.71 -12.64 -4.49
CA GLY A 105 -18.43 -12.65 -3.77
C GLY A 105 -18.05 -11.32 -3.09
N ARG A 106 -18.93 -10.32 -3.12
CA ARG A 106 -18.76 -9.04 -2.39
C ARG A 106 -19.87 -8.93 -1.36
N ALA A 107 -19.49 -8.70 -0.09
CA ALA A 107 -20.45 -8.62 1.00
C ALA A 107 -20.06 -7.51 1.98
N ILE A 108 -21.07 -6.95 2.65
CA ILE A 108 -20.91 -6.10 3.82
C ILE A 108 -20.79 -7.04 5.02
N ARG A 109 -19.58 -7.16 5.58
CA ARG A 109 -19.25 -8.13 6.62
C ARG A 109 -19.30 -7.55 8.03
N ASP A 110 -19.17 -6.23 8.18
CA ASP A 110 -19.36 -5.51 9.45
C ASP A 110 -20.32 -4.33 9.29
N GLU A 111 -21.61 -4.60 9.48
CA GLU A 111 -22.65 -3.57 9.42
C GLU A 111 -22.55 -2.55 10.57
N ALA A 112 -22.07 -2.97 11.74
CA ALA A 112 -21.92 -2.06 12.88
C ALA A 112 -20.83 -1.01 12.60
N LYS A 113 -19.71 -1.41 12.02
CA LYS A 113 -18.65 -0.51 11.53
C LYS A 113 -19.17 0.39 10.43
N LEU A 114 -19.93 -0.14 9.46
CA LEU A 114 -20.53 0.66 8.39
C LEU A 114 -21.41 1.77 8.94
N ARG A 115 -22.29 1.46 9.90
CA ARG A 115 -23.18 2.43 10.53
C ARG A 115 -22.40 3.50 11.31
N ARG A 116 -21.39 3.11 12.09
CA ARG A 116 -20.52 4.07 12.82
C ARG A 116 -19.74 4.98 11.88
N ALA A 117 -19.11 4.42 10.85
CA ALA A 117 -18.35 5.18 9.85
C ALA A 117 -19.25 6.14 9.08
N SER A 118 -20.43 5.67 8.65
CA SER A 118 -21.44 6.49 7.97
C SER A 118 -21.84 7.70 8.83
N ALA A 119 -22.18 7.49 10.09
CA ALA A 119 -22.52 8.58 11.01
C ALA A 119 -21.37 9.60 11.16
N GLY A 120 -20.15 9.12 11.42
CA GLY A 120 -18.97 9.98 11.60
C GLY A 120 -18.61 10.78 10.35
N LEU A 121 -18.89 10.25 9.16
CA LEU A 121 -18.60 10.87 7.87
C LEU A 121 -19.80 11.65 7.29
N GLY A 122 -20.86 11.82 8.07
CA GLY A 122 -22.00 12.68 7.72
C GLY A 122 -23.03 12.03 6.78
N VAL A 123 -23.10 10.71 6.72
CA VAL A 123 -24.18 9.95 6.08
C VAL A 123 -25.28 9.69 7.11
N SER A 124 -26.53 10.01 6.76
CA SER A 124 -27.67 9.76 7.65
C SER A 124 -27.93 8.25 7.78
N VAL A 125 -27.90 7.70 8.99
CA VAL A 125 -27.96 6.25 9.20
C VAL A 125 -29.40 5.73 9.35
N GLY A 126 -30.12 6.16 10.40
CA GLY A 126 -31.50 5.72 10.67
C GLY A 126 -31.74 4.20 10.55
N SER A 127 -32.95 3.82 10.16
CA SER A 127 -33.33 2.44 9.83
C SER A 127 -33.00 2.04 8.38
N ARG A 128 -32.09 2.75 7.71
CA ARG A 128 -31.79 2.51 6.31
C ARG A 128 -31.09 1.15 6.12
N PRO A 129 -31.31 0.47 4.97
CA PRO A 129 -30.62 -0.77 4.63
C PRO A 129 -29.09 -0.57 4.55
N ALA A 130 -28.33 -1.60 4.93
CA ALA A 130 -26.86 -1.57 4.88
C ALA A 130 -26.34 -1.30 3.46
N SER A 131 -26.95 -1.87 2.42
CA SER A 131 -26.59 -1.61 1.02
C SER A 131 -26.68 -0.13 0.66
N VAL A 132 -27.75 0.55 1.09
CA VAL A 132 -27.95 1.98 0.85
C VAL A 132 -26.88 2.82 1.57
N LEU A 133 -26.53 2.47 2.81
CA LEU A 133 -25.49 3.17 3.55
C LEU A 133 -24.10 2.96 2.92
N ALA A 134 -23.81 1.74 2.48
CA ALA A 134 -22.55 1.39 1.82
C ALA A 134 -22.36 2.14 0.50
N ASP A 135 -23.40 2.22 -0.35
CA ASP A 135 -23.32 2.97 -1.62
C ASP A 135 -23.13 4.47 -1.37
N GLU A 136 -23.86 5.06 -0.43
CA GLU A 136 -23.73 6.49 -0.13
C GLU A 136 -22.36 6.82 0.48
N LEU A 137 -21.88 6.02 1.43
CA LEU A 137 -20.56 6.19 2.02
C LEU A 137 -19.46 6.09 0.96
N ALA A 138 -19.49 5.06 0.13
CA ALA A 138 -18.51 4.88 -0.93
C ALA A 138 -18.56 6.01 -1.97
N THR A 139 -19.77 6.44 -2.35
CA THR A 139 -19.97 7.58 -3.26
C THR A 139 -19.41 8.87 -2.67
N LYS A 140 -19.57 9.10 -1.37
CA LYS A 140 -19.01 10.27 -0.68
C LYS A 140 -17.48 10.24 -0.64
N VAL A 141 -16.88 9.08 -0.34
CA VAL A 141 -15.41 8.90 -0.36
C VAL A 141 -14.86 9.17 -1.76
N LEU A 142 -15.44 8.57 -2.80
CA LEU A 142 -15.02 8.76 -4.19
C LEU A 142 -15.22 10.21 -4.65
N GLY A 143 -16.38 10.81 -4.36
CA GLY A 143 -16.66 12.21 -4.71
C GLY A 143 -15.66 13.19 -4.11
N ASP A 144 -15.32 13.01 -2.83
CA ASP A 144 -14.37 13.88 -2.14
C ASP A 144 -12.91 13.64 -2.62
N LEU A 145 -12.55 12.39 -2.94
CA LEU A 145 -11.26 12.02 -3.53
C LEU A 145 -10.99 12.75 -4.87
N TYR A 146 -12.04 12.93 -5.67
CA TYR A 146 -12.00 13.49 -7.03
C TYR A 146 -12.31 14.99 -7.12
N LYS A 147 -12.50 15.68 -5.99
CA LYS A 147 -12.71 17.13 -6.00
C LYS A 147 -11.58 17.87 -6.72
N PRO A 148 -11.86 19.04 -7.32
CA PRO A 148 -10.81 19.96 -7.75
C PRO A 148 -9.89 20.35 -6.58
N ARG A 149 -8.63 20.66 -6.88
CA ARG A 149 -7.63 21.09 -5.87
C ARG A 149 -8.10 22.30 -5.06
N GLN A 150 -8.83 23.22 -5.69
CA GLN A 150 -9.28 24.46 -5.06
C GLN A 150 -10.47 24.26 -4.12
N GLN A 151 -11.11 23.09 -4.15
CA GLN A 151 -12.25 22.77 -3.28
C GLN A 151 -11.76 21.91 -2.12
N PRO A 152 -11.86 22.40 -0.87
CA PRO A 152 -11.46 21.63 0.30
C PRO A 152 -12.16 20.26 0.39
N MET A 153 -11.42 19.26 0.83
CA MET A 153 -11.97 17.94 1.17
C MET A 153 -12.87 18.04 2.41
N ASP A 154 -14.04 17.42 2.33
CA ASP A 154 -15.01 17.44 3.43
C ASP A 154 -14.66 16.38 4.48
N LEU A 155 -14.22 15.18 4.06
CA LEU A 155 -14.06 14.07 4.99
C LEU A 155 -12.85 14.22 5.91
N VAL A 156 -11.79 14.88 5.44
CA VAL A 156 -10.61 15.18 6.27
C VAL A 156 -11.03 15.95 7.53
N SER A 157 -11.93 16.92 7.37
CA SER A 157 -12.44 17.73 8.49
C SER A 157 -13.35 16.95 9.45
N LYS A 158 -13.88 15.80 9.02
CA LYS A 158 -14.71 14.91 9.86
C LYS A 158 -13.88 13.88 10.62
N LEU A 159 -12.75 13.47 10.06
CA LEU A 159 -11.87 12.46 10.64
C LEU A 159 -10.82 13.05 11.58
N ALA A 160 -10.41 14.30 11.37
CA ALA A 160 -9.35 14.92 12.14
C ALA A 160 -9.82 15.40 13.53
N PRO A 161 -8.99 15.26 14.57
CA PRO A 161 -9.25 15.90 15.86
C PRO A 161 -9.39 17.43 15.71
N PRO A 162 -10.29 18.09 16.46
CA PRO A 162 -10.56 19.53 16.28
C PRO A 162 -9.33 20.43 16.38
N SER A 163 -8.45 20.21 17.36
CA SER A 163 -7.23 21.00 17.55
C SER A 163 -6.25 20.88 16.38
N VAL A 164 -6.16 19.70 15.78
CA VAL A 164 -5.33 19.45 14.60
C VAL A 164 -5.92 20.11 13.36
N LEU A 165 -7.24 20.05 13.22
CA LEU A 165 -7.94 20.70 12.12
C LEU A 165 -7.76 22.23 12.14
N ASP A 166 -7.85 22.85 13.32
CA ASP A 166 -7.66 24.29 13.46
C ASP A 166 -6.22 24.73 13.17
N LEU A 167 -5.24 23.93 13.59
CA LEU A 167 -3.84 24.12 13.20
C LEU A 167 -3.68 24.09 11.67
N TRP A 168 -4.23 23.09 10.98
CA TRP A 168 -4.12 23.02 9.52
C TRP A 168 -4.81 24.18 8.81
N LYS A 169 -5.95 24.65 9.32
CA LYS A 169 -6.60 25.88 8.78
C LYS A 169 -5.67 27.08 8.93
N SER A 170 -5.05 27.26 10.11
CA SER A 170 -4.12 28.39 10.36
C SER A 170 -2.88 28.36 9.45
N LEU A 171 -2.45 27.17 9.03
CA LEU A 171 -1.30 26.95 8.15
C LEU A 171 -1.69 26.80 6.67
N ASN A 172 -2.98 26.95 6.32
CA ASN A 172 -3.51 26.71 4.97
C ASN A 172 -3.17 25.32 4.39
N LEU A 173 -3.20 24.30 5.24
CA LEU A 173 -2.85 22.91 4.91
C LEU A 173 -4.06 22.01 4.59
N ILE A 174 -5.28 22.52 4.64
CA ILE A 174 -6.46 21.72 4.30
C ILE A 174 -6.40 21.34 2.81
N PRO A 175 -6.27 20.03 2.49
CA PRO A 175 -6.14 19.58 1.11
C PRO A 175 -7.43 19.80 0.33
N GLY A 176 -7.31 20.02 -0.98
CA GLY A 176 -8.40 19.78 -1.92
C GLY A 176 -8.43 18.32 -2.34
N GLY A 177 -9.17 17.96 -3.40
CA GLY A 177 -9.32 16.55 -3.78
C GLY A 177 -7.97 15.85 -3.94
N ALA A 178 -7.81 14.71 -3.26
CA ALA A 178 -6.49 14.13 -3.04
C ALA A 178 -5.78 13.69 -4.34
N LYS A 179 -6.53 13.24 -5.36
CA LYS A 179 -5.93 12.93 -6.67
C LYS A 179 -5.47 14.20 -7.41
N ALA A 180 -6.19 15.30 -7.25
CA ALA A 180 -5.78 16.60 -7.78
C ALA A 180 -4.55 17.15 -7.03
N GLU A 181 -4.40 16.87 -5.73
CA GLU A 181 -3.18 17.21 -4.98
C GLU A 181 -1.95 16.51 -5.54
N VAL A 182 -2.05 15.19 -5.80
CA VAL A 182 -0.97 14.42 -6.44
C VAL A 182 -0.62 14.97 -7.82
N PHE A 183 -1.64 15.20 -8.67
CA PHE A 183 -1.41 15.72 -10.02
C PHE A 183 -0.71 17.08 -9.99
N ASP A 184 -1.20 18.00 -9.16
CA ASP A 184 -0.60 19.32 -9.00
C ASP A 184 0.81 19.26 -8.42
N ALA A 185 1.11 18.31 -7.53
CA ALA A 185 2.49 18.12 -7.05
C ALA A 185 3.45 17.74 -8.20
N LEU A 186 3.00 16.91 -9.15
CA LEU A 186 3.79 16.58 -10.35
C LEU A 186 3.93 17.78 -11.29
N VAL A 187 2.88 18.59 -11.46
CA VAL A 187 2.95 19.85 -12.21
C VAL A 187 3.92 20.81 -11.53
N LYS A 188 3.72 21.11 -10.25
CA LYS A 188 4.56 22.01 -9.43
C LYS A 188 6.04 21.63 -9.49
N THR A 189 6.35 20.34 -9.49
CA THR A 189 7.72 19.84 -9.55
C THR A 189 8.26 19.63 -10.96
N SER A 190 7.50 19.98 -12.00
CA SER A 190 7.99 19.91 -13.38
C SER A 190 8.89 21.09 -13.73
N THR A 191 9.55 20.98 -14.89
CA THR A 191 10.61 21.90 -15.32
C THR A 191 10.12 23.34 -15.36
N ASN A 192 10.78 24.21 -14.59
CA ASN A 192 10.58 25.67 -14.56
C ASN A 192 9.19 26.14 -14.09
N LEU A 193 8.49 25.37 -13.26
CA LEU A 193 7.17 25.77 -12.73
C LEU A 193 7.21 26.28 -11.28
N ASN A 194 8.07 25.72 -10.44
CA ASN A 194 8.29 26.22 -9.08
C ASN A 194 9.74 26.06 -8.63
N SER A 195 10.26 27.09 -7.96
CA SER A 195 11.59 27.15 -7.36
C SER A 195 11.59 27.44 -5.86
N ASP A 196 10.42 27.64 -5.25
CA ASP A 196 10.31 27.88 -3.81
C ASP A 196 10.33 26.53 -3.05
N PRO A 197 11.38 26.24 -2.27
CA PRO A 197 11.46 25.01 -1.49
C PRO A 197 10.40 24.94 -0.39
N VAL A 198 10.03 26.07 0.23
CA VAL A 198 9.05 26.09 1.33
C VAL A 198 7.67 25.72 0.80
N ASP A 199 7.22 26.31 -0.30
CA ASP A 199 5.93 25.98 -0.91
C ASP A 199 5.86 24.50 -1.34
N MET A 200 6.95 23.93 -1.87
CA MET A 200 7.00 22.49 -2.20
C MET A 200 6.95 21.60 -0.96
N LEU A 201 7.63 21.97 0.13
CA LEU A 201 7.60 21.22 1.39
C LEU A 201 6.23 21.33 2.09
N MET A 202 5.58 22.49 2.02
CA MET A 202 4.21 22.67 2.52
C MET A 202 3.22 21.80 1.72
N HIS A 203 3.44 21.60 0.43
CA HIS A 203 2.65 20.66 -0.37
C HIS A 203 2.89 19.19 0.06
N CYS A 204 4.11 18.83 0.48
CA CYS A 204 4.36 17.50 1.05
C CYS A 204 3.49 17.24 2.29
N LEU A 205 3.30 18.25 3.15
CA LEU A 205 2.42 18.14 4.33
C LEU A 205 0.96 17.92 3.93
N ARG A 206 0.45 18.63 2.92
CA ARG A 206 -0.91 18.42 2.38
C ARG A 206 -1.11 16.99 1.88
N LEU A 207 -0.15 16.47 1.12
CA LEU A 207 -0.16 15.07 0.66
C LEU A 207 -0.06 14.07 1.81
N GLY A 208 0.67 14.41 2.89
CA GLY A 208 0.70 13.63 4.12
C GLY A 208 -0.68 13.52 4.77
N ILE A 209 -1.45 14.61 4.82
CA ILE A 209 -2.84 14.61 5.32
C ILE A 209 -3.72 13.72 4.44
N CYS A 210 -3.65 13.86 3.11
CA CYS A 210 -4.35 12.97 2.18
C CYS A 210 -4.00 11.50 2.45
N THR A 211 -2.71 11.18 2.55
CA THR A 211 -2.25 9.81 2.75
C THR A 211 -2.72 9.24 4.10
N GLY A 212 -2.61 10.00 5.19
CA GLY A 212 -3.02 9.54 6.52
C GLY A 212 -4.52 9.26 6.61
N TYR A 213 -5.35 10.21 6.17
CA TYR A 213 -6.80 10.09 6.37
C TYR A 213 -7.49 9.27 5.28
N TYR A 214 -7.10 9.44 4.02
CA TYR A 214 -7.66 8.64 2.92
C TYR A 214 -6.92 7.33 2.76
N GLY A 215 -5.62 7.44 2.52
CA GLY A 215 -4.77 6.31 2.19
C GLY A 215 -4.71 5.23 3.27
N LEU A 216 -4.84 5.59 4.54
CA LEU A 216 -4.72 4.68 5.68
C LEU A 216 -6.04 4.55 6.46
N VAL A 217 -6.53 5.64 7.08
CA VAL A 217 -7.71 5.57 7.98
C VAL A 217 -8.96 5.11 7.24
N LEU A 218 -9.28 5.73 6.09
CA LEU A 218 -10.44 5.31 5.29
C LEU A 218 -10.22 3.93 4.67
N THR A 219 -9.04 3.63 4.10
CA THR A 219 -8.75 2.28 3.60
C THR A 219 -9.04 1.20 4.64
N ASN A 220 -8.50 1.36 5.86
CA ASN A 220 -8.74 0.41 6.95
C ASN A 220 -10.21 0.34 7.33
N THR A 221 -10.88 1.49 7.45
CA THR A 221 -12.30 1.55 7.79
C THR A 221 -13.18 0.83 6.78
N LEU A 222 -12.91 1.02 5.48
CA LEU A 222 -13.67 0.39 4.40
C LEU A 222 -13.34 -1.11 4.28
N ASN A 223 -12.07 -1.49 4.46
CA ASN A 223 -11.68 -2.90 4.54
C ASN A 223 -12.34 -3.59 5.74
N ASP A 224 -12.46 -2.95 6.90
CA ASP A 224 -13.18 -3.52 8.04
C ASP A 224 -14.65 -3.81 7.73
N ILE A 225 -15.30 -2.90 6.99
CA ILE A 225 -16.69 -3.10 6.54
C ILE A 225 -16.77 -4.28 5.57
N LEU A 226 -15.85 -4.34 4.60
CA LEU A 226 -15.85 -5.33 3.54
C LEU A 226 -15.40 -6.71 4.00
N LEU A 227 -14.38 -6.79 4.84
CA LEU A 227 -13.67 -8.02 5.22
C LEU A 227 -14.05 -8.48 6.63
N GLY A 228 -14.69 -7.62 7.43
CA GLY A 228 -15.02 -7.85 8.84
C GLY A 228 -13.92 -7.30 9.73
N SER A 229 -14.28 -6.58 10.81
CA SER A 229 -13.30 -5.95 11.71
C SER A 229 -12.26 -6.93 12.27
N PRO A 230 -11.01 -6.47 12.52
CA PRO A 230 -9.98 -7.30 13.13
C PRO A 230 -10.34 -7.77 14.54
N GLU A 231 -9.80 -8.93 14.92
CA GLU A 231 -9.98 -9.53 16.24
C GLU A 231 -8.64 -9.93 16.85
N ILE A 232 -8.59 -10.03 18.18
CA ILE A 232 -7.38 -10.46 18.90
C ILE A 232 -7.28 -11.98 18.79
N ALA A 233 -6.23 -12.47 18.14
CA ALA A 233 -5.97 -13.90 17.97
C ALA A 233 -4.47 -14.22 18.02
N ALA A 234 -4.15 -15.47 18.38
CA ALA A 234 -2.81 -16.02 18.18
C ALA A 234 -2.68 -16.53 16.75
N VAL A 235 -1.67 -16.07 16.02
CA VAL A 235 -1.49 -16.38 14.60
C VAL A 235 -0.04 -16.77 14.33
N PRO A 236 0.22 -17.85 13.58
CA PRO A 236 1.58 -18.20 13.18
C PRO A 236 2.25 -17.09 12.37
N ALA A 237 3.57 -16.96 12.54
CA ALA A 237 4.39 -16.01 11.80
C ALA A 237 5.78 -16.61 11.46
N GLY A 238 6.42 -16.07 10.44
CA GLY A 238 7.72 -16.53 9.94
C GLY A 238 7.62 -17.63 8.89
N LEU A 239 8.76 -18.06 8.35
CA LEU A 239 8.82 -19.03 7.25
C LEU A 239 8.27 -20.43 7.60
N GLY A 240 8.16 -20.77 8.88
CA GLY A 240 7.53 -22.02 9.33
C GLY A 240 6.02 -22.11 9.05
N THR A 241 5.43 -21.05 8.49
CA THR A 241 4.05 -21.05 7.98
C THR A 241 3.91 -21.86 6.68
N ILE A 242 5.01 -22.02 5.94
CA ILE A 242 5.12 -22.77 4.68
C ILE A 242 5.33 -24.25 4.99
N ALA A 243 4.56 -25.14 4.35
CA ALA A 243 4.66 -26.58 4.57
C ALA A 243 4.99 -27.33 3.27
N GLY A 244 5.95 -28.25 3.32
CA GLY A 244 6.46 -28.94 2.13
C GLY A 244 5.51 -29.98 1.52
N ASP A 245 4.44 -30.36 2.22
CA ASP A 245 3.44 -31.34 1.77
C ASP A 245 2.12 -30.68 1.32
N THR A 246 2.06 -29.35 1.17
CA THR A 246 0.86 -28.63 0.75
C THR A 246 1.11 -27.78 -0.50
N LEU A 247 0.03 -27.43 -1.21
CA LEU A 247 0.07 -26.35 -2.20
C LEU A 247 0.12 -25.00 -1.48
N ASN A 248 1.25 -24.30 -1.52
CA ASN A 248 1.45 -23.01 -0.89
C ASN A 248 1.23 -21.86 -1.88
N VAL A 249 0.19 -21.06 -1.61
CA VAL A 249 -0.13 -19.83 -2.33
C VAL A 249 0.37 -18.64 -1.51
N ALA A 250 1.45 -18.00 -1.95
CA ALA A 250 1.95 -16.77 -1.36
C ALA A 250 1.12 -15.58 -1.83
N VAL A 251 0.52 -14.84 -0.90
CA VAL A 251 -0.24 -13.61 -1.19
C VAL A 251 0.55 -12.41 -0.68
N THR A 252 0.90 -11.49 -1.58
CA THR A 252 1.66 -10.27 -1.27
C THR A 252 1.02 -9.04 -1.93
N GLY A 253 1.40 -7.85 -1.49
CA GLY A 253 0.82 -6.60 -1.98
C GLY A 253 0.08 -5.81 -0.90
N HIS A 254 -0.90 -5.01 -1.33
CA HIS A 254 -1.58 -3.98 -0.52
C HIS A 254 -3.11 -3.95 -0.67
N GLN A 255 -3.70 -4.68 -1.61
CA GLN A 255 -5.12 -4.64 -1.94
C GLN A 255 -5.88 -5.88 -1.46
N HIS A 256 -6.02 -6.02 -0.14
CA HIS A 256 -6.63 -7.21 0.45
C HIS A 256 -8.05 -7.48 -0.08
N ALA A 257 -8.92 -6.48 -0.17
CA ALA A 257 -10.27 -6.69 -0.71
C ALA A 257 -10.27 -7.23 -2.16
N MET A 258 -9.27 -6.89 -2.98
CA MET A 258 -9.15 -7.45 -4.32
C MET A 258 -8.65 -8.90 -4.29
N LEU A 259 -7.56 -9.14 -3.54
CA LEU A 259 -6.89 -10.43 -3.47
C LEU A 259 -7.75 -11.50 -2.77
N ASP A 260 -8.51 -11.11 -1.74
CA ASP A 260 -9.49 -11.98 -1.06
C ASP A 260 -10.52 -12.53 -2.07
N ARG A 261 -11.05 -11.69 -2.95
CA ARG A 261 -12.00 -12.15 -3.99
C ARG A 261 -11.32 -13.08 -5.00
N ALA A 262 -10.11 -12.74 -5.44
CA ALA A 262 -9.37 -13.56 -6.38
C ALA A 262 -9.07 -14.95 -5.80
N PHE A 263 -8.65 -15.03 -4.55
CA PHE A 263 -8.40 -16.29 -3.87
C PHE A 263 -9.69 -17.09 -3.64
N GLN A 264 -10.77 -16.45 -3.16
CA GLN A 264 -12.08 -17.10 -3.02
C GLN A 264 -12.55 -17.69 -4.35
N PHE A 265 -12.33 -16.99 -5.46
CA PHE A 265 -12.65 -17.51 -6.79
C PHE A 265 -11.88 -18.79 -7.10
N LEU A 266 -10.58 -18.86 -6.80
CA LEU A 266 -9.79 -20.09 -7.02
C LEU A 266 -10.33 -21.26 -6.17
N MET A 267 -10.68 -21.01 -4.91
CA MET A 267 -11.24 -22.04 -4.02
C MET A 267 -12.62 -22.52 -4.50
N GLU A 268 -13.51 -21.59 -4.89
CA GLU A 268 -14.83 -21.89 -5.47
C GLU A 268 -14.72 -22.71 -6.76
N ASN A 269 -13.62 -22.57 -7.51
CA ASN A 269 -13.36 -23.27 -8.76
C ASN A 269 -12.42 -24.48 -8.59
N GLY A 270 -12.39 -25.07 -7.40
CA GLY A 270 -11.83 -26.40 -7.18
C GLY A 270 -10.33 -26.45 -6.92
N LEU A 271 -9.66 -25.32 -6.61
CA LEU A 271 -8.21 -25.31 -6.31
C LEU A 271 -7.82 -26.38 -5.28
N GLU A 272 -8.59 -26.51 -4.19
CA GLU A 272 -8.32 -27.51 -3.16
C GLU A 272 -8.47 -28.94 -3.64
N GLN A 273 -9.49 -29.21 -4.47
CA GLN A 273 -9.74 -30.55 -5.01
C GLN A 273 -8.64 -30.95 -5.98
N GLU A 274 -8.17 -30.02 -6.81
CA GLU A 274 -7.04 -30.25 -7.72
C GLU A 274 -5.73 -30.43 -6.95
N ALA A 275 -5.48 -29.65 -5.90
CA ALA A 275 -4.31 -29.83 -5.04
C ALA A 275 -4.28 -31.24 -4.40
N LEU A 276 -5.41 -31.69 -3.84
CA LEU A 276 -5.52 -33.03 -3.25
C LEU A 276 -5.31 -34.14 -4.30
N LYS A 277 -5.86 -33.99 -5.52
CA LYS A 277 -5.63 -34.95 -6.62
C LYS A 277 -4.17 -35.00 -7.07
N ALA A 278 -3.47 -33.86 -7.02
CA ALA A 278 -2.05 -33.76 -7.34
C ALA A 278 -1.14 -34.32 -6.23
N GLY A 279 -1.69 -34.74 -5.09
CA GLY A 279 -0.96 -35.36 -3.98
C GLY A 279 -0.55 -34.42 -2.85
N ALA A 280 -0.99 -33.15 -2.87
CA ALA A 280 -0.81 -32.26 -1.75
C ALA A 280 -1.76 -32.65 -0.59
N ALA A 281 -1.35 -32.41 0.65
CA ALA A 281 -2.18 -32.59 1.84
C ALA A 281 -3.30 -31.53 1.97
N GLY A 282 -3.23 -30.45 1.19
CA GLY A 282 -4.20 -29.38 1.14
C GLY A 282 -3.63 -28.10 0.51
N VAL A 283 -4.36 -26.99 0.66
CA VAL A 283 -3.94 -25.66 0.20
C VAL A 283 -3.65 -24.77 1.41
N ARG A 284 -2.53 -24.06 1.38
CA ARG A 284 -2.15 -23.05 2.38
C ARG A 284 -1.97 -21.71 1.70
N VAL A 285 -2.55 -20.66 2.30
CA VAL A 285 -2.25 -19.28 1.94
C VAL A 285 -1.22 -18.72 2.91
N ILE A 286 -0.13 -18.23 2.36
CA ILE A 286 0.99 -17.63 3.07
C ILE A 286 0.92 -16.12 2.88
N GLY A 287 0.74 -15.39 3.97
CA GLY A 287 0.71 -13.93 3.91
C GLY A 287 2.11 -13.33 3.84
N LEU A 288 2.32 -12.37 2.96
CA LEU A 288 3.52 -11.54 2.88
C LEU A 288 3.16 -10.06 2.84
N THR A 289 4.05 -9.19 3.30
CA THR A 289 3.88 -7.73 3.23
C THR A 289 2.58 -7.28 3.93
N CYS A 290 1.93 -6.22 3.44
CA CYS A 290 0.77 -5.58 4.07
C CYS A 290 -0.52 -6.43 3.94
N VAL A 291 -0.75 -7.08 2.80
CA VAL A 291 -1.94 -7.96 2.67
C VAL A 291 -1.86 -9.14 3.62
N GLY A 292 -0.69 -9.77 3.74
CA GLY A 292 -0.48 -10.83 4.72
C GLY A 292 -0.72 -10.37 6.16
N GLN A 293 -0.31 -9.15 6.51
CA GLN A 293 -0.56 -8.56 7.82
C GLN A 293 -2.05 -8.24 8.04
N ASP A 294 -2.77 -7.76 7.02
CA ASP A 294 -4.20 -7.50 7.13
C ASP A 294 -5.00 -8.82 7.25
N MET A 295 -4.60 -9.87 6.51
CA MET A 295 -5.13 -11.24 6.69
C MET A 295 -4.87 -11.78 8.09
N GLN A 296 -3.66 -11.57 8.63
CA GLN A 296 -3.29 -11.95 9.99
C GLN A 296 -4.19 -11.30 11.04
N SER A 297 -4.67 -10.08 10.79
CA SER A 297 -5.59 -9.39 11.72
C SER A 297 -7.04 -9.92 11.67
N ARG A 298 -7.37 -10.76 10.68
CA ARG A 298 -8.73 -11.24 10.38
C ARG A 298 -8.80 -12.77 10.33
N THR A 299 -8.05 -13.46 11.19
CA THR A 299 -7.84 -14.92 11.10
C THR A 299 -9.11 -15.74 11.03
N ASP A 300 -10.16 -15.39 11.77
CA ASP A 300 -11.41 -16.15 11.77
C ASP A 300 -12.10 -16.14 10.40
N ARG A 301 -11.83 -15.13 9.56
CA ARG A 301 -12.38 -15.02 8.19
C ARG A 301 -11.62 -15.85 7.17
N VAL A 302 -10.32 -15.94 7.36
CA VAL A 302 -9.42 -16.70 6.49
C VAL A 302 -9.11 -18.09 7.05
N LYS A 303 -9.86 -18.49 8.08
CA LYS A 303 -9.75 -19.74 8.80
C LYS A 303 -10.02 -20.90 7.85
N GLY A 304 -9.10 -21.86 7.85
CA GLY A 304 -9.17 -23.06 7.00
C GLY A 304 -8.12 -23.09 5.89
N TYR A 305 -7.65 -21.93 5.42
CA TYR A 305 -6.60 -21.88 4.40
C TYR A 305 -5.45 -20.94 4.74
N PHE A 306 -5.67 -19.86 5.49
CA PHE A 306 -4.56 -18.98 5.88
C PHE A 306 -3.70 -19.63 6.96
N SER A 307 -2.41 -19.70 6.68
CA SER A 307 -1.44 -20.43 7.49
C SER A 307 -0.52 -19.53 8.31
N GLY A 308 -0.54 -18.22 8.06
CA GLY A 308 0.18 -17.22 8.83
C GLY A 308 0.89 -16.18 7.96
N HIS A 309 1.54 -15.22 8.63
CA HIS A 309 2.31 -14.16 7.97
C HIS A 309 3.80 -14.55 7.94
N ALA A 310 4.32 -14.88 6.76
CA ALA A 310 5.70 -15.33 6.61
C ALA A 310 6.73 -14.21 6.81
N GLY A 311 6.39 -12.97 6.48
CA GLY A 311 7.25 -11.82 6.70
C GLY A 311 6.97 -10.64 5.78
N ASP A 312 7.92 -9.71 5.76
CA ASP A 312 7.79 -8.47 5.00
C ASP A 312 8.18 -8.65 3.52
N ASN A 313 8.26 -7.52 2.81
CA ASN A 313 8.62 -7.47 1.40
C ASN A 313 9.99 -8.11 1.11
N PHE A 314 10.97 -8.00 2.00
CA PHE A 314 12.30 -8.60 1.79
C PHE A 314 12.34 -10.09 2.18
N THR A 315 11.41 -10.55 3.03
CA THR A 315 11.20 -11.99 3.25
C THR A 315 10.59 -12.68 2.02
N SER A 316 9.87 -11.96 1.15
CA SER A 316 9.15 -12.56 0.02
C SER A 316 10.03 -13.37 -0.94
N GLU A 317 11.20 -12.85 -1.30
CA GLU A 317 12.15 -13.57 -2.17
C GLU A 317 12.74 -14.79 -1.48
N ALA A 318 13.01 -14.72 -0.18
CA ALA A 318 13.44 -15.89 0.60
C ALA A 318 12.33 -16.96 0.70
N ALA A 319 11.08 -16.54 0.88
CA ALA A 319 9.95 -17.46 0.90
C ALA A 319 9.84 -18.23 -0.43
N VAL A 320 9.96 -17.56 -1.58
CA VAL A 320 9.97 -18.21 -2.90
C VAL A 320 11.21 -19.09 -3.07
N ALA A 321 12.39 -18.56 -2.70
CA ALA A 321 13.66 -19.26 -2.81
C ALA A 321 13.79 -20.51 -1.92
N SER A 322 12.85 -20.72 -0.99
CA SER A 322 12.72 -21.98 -0.25
C SER A 322 12.36 -23.17 -1.13
N GLY A 323 11.83 -22.92 -2.34
CA GLY A 323 11.35 -23.95 -3.26
C GLY A 323 10.00 -24.56 -2.87
N ALA A 324 9.35 -24.04 -1.82
CA ALA A 324 8.09 -24.55 -1.30
C ALA A 324 6.90 -23.62 -1.57
N VAL A 325 7.03 -22.62 -2.45
CA VAL A 325 5.92 -21.74 -2.88
C VAL A 325 5.51 -22.10 -4.29
N ASP A 326 4.25 -22.48 -4.49
CA ASP A 326 3.73 -22.96 -5.79
C ASP A 326 3.09 -21.85 -6.63
N LEU A 327 2.53 -20.84 -5.98
CA LEU A 327 1.87 -19.71 -6.64
C LEU A 327 2.11 -18.42 -5.87
N ILE A 328 2.50 -17.36 -6.58
CA ILE A 328 2.56 -16.00 -6.04
C ILE A 328 1.38 -15.21 -6.59
N LEU A 329 0.46 -14.82 -5.71
CA LEU A 329 -0.63 -13.90 -6.02
C LEU A 329 -0.26 -12.50 -5.50
N SER A 330 -0.02 -11.58 -6.42
CA SER A 330 0.38 -10.21 -6.08
C SER A 330 -0.42 -9.15 -6.83
N ASP A 331 -0.48 -7.95 -6.25
CA ASP A 331 -1.01 -6.75 -6.88
C ASP A 331 0.11 -5.82 -7.39
N PHE A 332 -0.16 -4.51 -7.43
CA PHE A 332 0.73 -3.51 -8.02
C PHE A 332 1.85 -3.00 -7.09
N ASN A 333 1.76 -3.14 -5.76
CA ASN A 333 2.64 -2.42 -4.82
C ASN A 333 3.49 -3.35 -3.95
N CYS A 334 4.79 -3.04 -3.84
CA CYS A 334 5.83 -3.87 -3.22
C CYS A 334 5.95 -5.31 -3.77
N THR A 335 5.44 -5.55 -4.98
CA THR A 335 5.72 -6.75 -5.77
C THR A 335 7.15 -6.64 -6.31
N LEU A 336 8.11 -7.28 -5.63
CA LEU A 336 9.51 -7.18 -6.03
C LEU A 336 9.73 -7.83 -7.40
N PRO A 337 10.38 -7.14 -8.37
CA PRO A 337 10.70 -7.74 -9.66
C PRO A 337 11.59 -8.98 -9.56
N GLY A 338 12.39 -9.10 -8.49
CA GLY A 338 13.24 -10.27 -8.24
C GLY A 338 12.49 -11.52 -7.79
N LEU A 339 11.17 -11.46 -7.58
CA LEU A 339 10.35 -12.66 -7.37
C LEU A 339 10.28 -13.52 -8.64
N ALA A 340 10.15 -12.91 -9.82
CA ALA A 340 9.93 -13.66 -11.06
C ALA A 340 11.12 -14.54 -11.48
N PRO A 341 12.41 -14.11 -11.34
CA PRO A 341 13.55 -14.99 -11.60
C PRO A 341 13.74 -16.13 -10.58
N LEU A 342 13.06 -16.06 -9.42
CA LEU A 342 13.13 -17.09 -8.38
C LEU A 342 11.98 -18.09 -8.44
N ALA A 343 10.89 -17.73 -9.13
CA ALA A 343 9.66 -18.52 -9.27
C ALA A 343 9.75 -19.59 -10.38
#